data_AF-A0A139WNY7-F1
#
_entry.id   AF-A0A139WNY7-F1
#
_cell.length_a   1.000
_cell.length_b   1.000
_cell.length_c   1.000
_cell.angle_alpha   90.00
_cell.angle_beta   90.00
_cell.angle_gamma   90.00
#
_symmetry.space_group_name_H-M   'P 1'
#
loop_
_entity.id
_entity.type
_entity.pdbx_description
1 polymer ?
#
loop_
_entity_poly.entity_id
_entity_poly.type
_entity_poly.pdbx_seq_one_letter_code
_entity_poly.pdbx_strand_id
1 'polypeptide(L)'
;MELEDRDPNNLSRHLQVSWEDVFGEPEAIRSPECAWAVSNQCFRLSKNFCYVCLSVICAPVAAFCLGITFACLSFEHIWCLTPCLRIWKISCAATRNFVTAFAHAVIIPCTSACGYYWSEIKVKTQAISPDVNEEKKDVLVVKSAIRCDNKRWLNSCQLCTVCYREMSLRKLNSSRCIFNAAKRLFSDKSSSKVLFNWEDPLNLESQLTDEEKSVRDSFRAYCQEKLQPRIIQANRNETFDREIMAEMGALGVLGCTIKEYGCAGISNVGYGLLTREVERVDSAYRSAVSVQSSLVMGAIYYFGSKEQKEEYLPKLAKGEIIGCFGLTEPNHGSDPSSMETRAKFNSSSKTYTLNGSKTWITNAPLADVLIIWGKNDDGKIRGFLIDRKKHGKGLDTPKIQGKFSLRASTTGMILMDGVEIPESNILPNVEGLKGPFSCLNNARYGIAWGALGAAESCLHIARNYTLERKQFGRPLAANQLMQKKFADMITDISLGLQGCLQVGRLMDKKLHTPEMISLLKRNNAGKALVIARVARDMLGGNGIHDEYHIIRHVMNLESVNTYEGTHDIHALILGRTVTGISAF
;
A
#
# COMPACT_ATOMS: atom_id res chain seq x y z
N MET A 1 29.56 14.84 39.73
CA MET A 1 29.03 15.76 38.70
C MET A 1 29.77 17.06 38.92
N GLU A 2 30.75 17.33 38.06
CA GLU A 2 31.63 18.50 38.14
C GLU A 2 30.80 19.79 38.03
N LEU A 3 31.32 20.87 38.62
CA LEU A 3 30.66 22.18 38.76
C LEU A 3 30.17 22.80 37.44
N GLU A 4 30.70 22.36 36.29
CA GLU A 4 30.36 22.88 34.96
C GLU A 4 28.95 22.49 34.48
N ASP A 5 28.35 21.44 35.03
CA ASP A 5 27.03 20.93 34.59
C ASP A 5 25.83 21.68 35.21
N ARG A 6 26.08 22.71 36.02
CA ARG A 6 25.04 23.40 36.82
C ARG A 6 24.48 24.68 36.18
N ASP A 7 25.12 25.24 35.16
CA ASP A 7 24.62 26.42 34.42
C ASP A 7 25.11 26.40 32.95
N PRO A 8 24.55 25.53 32.11
CA PRO A 8 25.02 25.37 30.72
C PRO A 8 24.83 26.62 29.86
N ASN A 9 24.06 27.61 30.34
CA ASN A 9 23.77 28.85 29.62
C ASN A 9 24.41 30.09 30.25
N ASN A 10 25.23 29.95 31.30
CA ASN A 10 25.96 31.03 31.95
C ASN A 10 25.04 32.18 32.46
N LEU A 11 23.82 31.84 32.91
CA LEU A 11 22.78 32.79 33.31
C LEU A 11 23.01 33.39 34.71
N SER A 12 23.90 32.81 35.51
CA SER A 12 24.00 33.10 36.96
C SER A 12 25.16 34.02 37.35
N ARG A 13 25.80 34.74 36.41
CA ARG A 13 26.97 35.60 36.69
C ARG A 13 26.71 36.75 37.68
N HIS A 14 25.45 37.05 37.99
CA HIS A 14 25.05 38.23 38.78
C HIS A 14 24.65 37.91 40.22
N LEU A 15 24.58 36.62 40.60
CA LEU A 15 24.20 36.20 41.95
C LEU A 15 25.44 36.06 42.83
N GLN A 16 25.95 37.18 43.34
CA GLN A 16 26.86 37.16 44.49
C GLN A 16 26.01 37.07 45.77
N VAL A 17 25.89 35.86 46.32
CA VAL A 17 25.28 35.67 47.64
C VAL A 17 26.32 36.10 48.69
N SER A 18 26.18 37.31 49.23
CA SER A 18 26.94 37.74 50.40
C SER A 18 26.22 37.25 51.66
N TRP A 19 26.96 36.55 52.52
CA TRP A 19 26.47 36.09 53.82
C TRP A 19 26.95 37.09 54.87
N GLU A 20 26.04 37.79 55.55
CA GLU A 20 26.40 38.56 56.74
C GLU A 20 26.78 37.60 57.88
N ASP A 21 27.88 37.90 58.56
CA ASP A 21 28.45 37.04 59.61
C ASP A 21 27.53 36.98 60.83
N VAL A 22 26.75 35.90 60.91
CA VAL A 22 26.14 35.45 62.17
C VAL A 22 27.21 34.65 62.93
N PHE A 23 27.65 35.20 64.07
CA PHE A 23 28.63 34.57 64.96
C PHE A 23 28.05 33.30 65.59
N GLY A 24 28.66 32.13 65.30
CA GLY A 24 28.45 30.90 66.07
C GLY A 24 28.18 29.60 65.30
N GLU A 25 28.08 29.61 63.96
CA GLU A 25 27.81 28.38 63.21
C GLU A 25 29.07 27.70 62.63
N PRO A 26 29.15 26.35 62.63
CA PRO A 26 30.28 25.62 62.09
C PRO A 26 30.43 25.82 60.57
N GLU A 27 31.67 26.03 60.11
CA GLU A 27 32.03 26.39 58.72
C GLU A 27 31.47 25.45 57.62
N ALA A 28 31.10 24.22 57.97
CA ALA A 28 30.55 23.23 57.04
C ALA A 28 29.15 23.57 56.48
N ILE A 29 28.38 24.46 57.13
CA ILE A 29 27.02 24.83 56.70
C ILE A 29 27.03 25.89 55.59
N ARG A 30 28.13 26.65 55.45
CA ARG A 30 28.26 27.73 54.46
C ARG A 30 28.61 27.25 53.04
N SER A 31 28.66 25.94 52.80
CA SER A 31 28.91 25.44 51.44
C SER A 31 27.64 25.55 50.57
N PRO A 32 27.74 26.06 49.33
CA PRO A 32 26.62 26.04 48.37
C PRO A 32 26.02 24.65 48.16
N GLU A 33 26.81 23.61 48.43
CA GLU A 33 26.42 22.20 48.36
C GLU A 33 25.42 21.84 49.46
N CYS A 34 25.60 22.35 50.68
CA CYS A 34 24.67 22.14 51.79
C CYS A 34 23.31 22.81 51.50
N ALA A 35 23.33 24.08 51.09
CA ALA A 35 22.12 24.82 50.71
C ALA A 35 21.36 24.15 49.56
N TRP A 36 22.09 23.65 48.55
CA TRP A 36 21.47 22.93 47.44
C TRP A 36 20.91 21.56 47.85
N ALA A 37 21.61 20.82 48.70
CA ALA A 37 21.15 19.53 49.21
C ALA A 37 19.83 19.67 49.99
N VAL A 38 19.75 20.67 50.88
CA VAL A 38 18.54 20.96 51.67
C VAL A 38 17.40 21.43 50.76
N SER A 39 17.67 22.35 49.82
CA SER A 39 16.67 22.82 48.85
C SER A 39 16.10 21.69 47.98
N ASN A 40 16.96 20.82 47.44
CA ASN A 40 16.56 19.67 46.64
C ASN A 40 15.76 18.65 47.49
N GLN A 41 16.10 18.47 48.76
CA GLN A 41 15.37 17.60 49.66
C GLN A 41 13.96 18.16 49.98
N CYS A 42 13.84 19.46 50.24
CA CYS A 42 12.54 20.14 50.39
C CYS A 42 11.69 20.04 49.12
N PHE A 43 12.28 20.28 47.94
CA PHE A 43 11.57 20.16 46.66
C PHE A 43 11.05 18.73 46.44
N ARG A 44 11.87 17.71 46.70
CA ARG A 44 11.48 16.30 46.55
C ARG A 44 10.36 15.92 47.52
N LEU A 45 10.42 16.36 48.77
CA LEU A 45 9.37 16.11 49.76
C LEU A 45 8.05 16.77 49.36
N SER A 46 8.08 18.05 48.95
CA SER A 46 6.88 18.76 48.49
C SER A 46 6.29 18.13 47.22
N LYS A 47 7.13 17.75 46.25
CA LYS A 47 6.68 17.06 45.03
C LYS A 47 6.02 15.72 45.35
N ASN A 48 6.63 14.93 46.23
CA ASN A 48 6.08 13.62 46.63
C ASN A 48 4.77 13.79 47.41
N PHE A 49 4.67 14.77 48.31
CA PHE A 49 3.44 15.07 49.02
C PHE A 49 2.31 15.49 48.07
N CYS A 50 2.57 16.42 47.15
CA CYS A 50 1.59 16.82 46.13
C CYS A 50 1.15 15.64 45.26
N TYR A 51 2.09 14.79 44.84
CA TYR A 51 1.78 13.60 44.05
C TYR A 51 0.88 12.63 44.83
N VAL A 52 1.18 12.37 46.10
CA VAL A 52 0.36 11.50 46.96
C VAL A 52 -1.03 12.10 47.19
N CYS A 53 -1.14 13.40 47.47
CA CYS A 53 -2.44 14.05 47.61
C CYS A 53 -3.28 13.98 46.32
N LEU A 54 -2.68 14.28 45.16
CA LEU A 54 -3.38 14.20 43.88
C LEU A 54 -3.80 12.77 43.51
N SER A 55 -2.91 11.79 43.72
CA SER A 55 -3.16 10.41 43.30
C SER A 55 -4.02 9.61 44.27
N VAL A 56 -3.94 9.87 45.58
CA VAL A 56 -4.65 9.07 46.59
C VAL A 56 -5.96 9.74 47.03
N ILE A 57 -6.03 11.08 47.02
CA ILE A 57 -7.22 11.79 47.50
C ILE A 57 -8.09 12.25 46.32
N CYS A 58 -7.50 12.95 45.35
CA CYS A 58 -8.28 13.54 44.25
C CYS A 58 -8.65 12.51 43.17
N ALA A 59 -7.74 11.63 42.79
CA ALA A 59 -7.96 10.71 41.67
C ALA A 59 -9.10 9.69 41.92
N PRO A 60 -9.28 9.09 43.12
CA PRO A 60 -10.39 8.18 43.35
C PRO A 60 -11.75 8.86 43.27
N VAL A 61 -11.86 10.09 43.77
CA VAL A 61 -13.11 10.88 43.70
C VAL A 61 -13.42 11.24 42.24
N ALA A 62 -12.43 11.68 41.47
CA ALA A 62 -12.60 11.97 40.05
C ALA A 62 -12.98 10.71 39.25
N ALA A 63 -12.34 9.58 39.51
CA ALA A 63 -12.65 8.30 38.87
C ALA A 63 -14.07 7.82 39.21
N PHE A 64 -14.52 8.00 40.45
CA PHE A 64 -15.88 7.68 40.86
C PHE A 64 -16.93 8.56 40.16
N CYS A 65 -16.72 9.88 40.11
CA CYS A 65 -17.60 10.80 39.40
C CYS A 65 -17.69 10.48 37.90
N LEU A 66 -16.55 10.27 37.23
CA LEU A 66 -16.52 9.87 35.82
C LEU A 66 -17.17 8.50 35.58
N GLY A 67 -17.00 7.56 36.51
CA GLY A 67 -17.66 6.26 36.47
C GLY A 67 -19.18 6.36 36.54
N ILE A 68 -19.72 7.23 37.41
CA ILE A 68 -21.17 7.51 37.48
C ILE A 68 -21.66 8.16 36.18
N THR A 69 -20.95 9.15 35.66
CA THR A 69 -21.32 9.80 34.38
C THR A 69 -21.36 8.78 33.24
N PHE A 70 -20.36 7.90 33.16
CA PHE A 70 -20.32 6.84 32.16
C PHE A 70 -21.47 5.83 32.32
N ALA A 71 -21.83 5.47 33.55
CA ALA A 71 -22.96 4.60 33.82
C ALA A 71 -24.30 5.23 33.39
N CYS A 72 -24.50 6.53 33.68
CA CYS A 72 -25.70 7.26 33.25
C CYS A 72 -25.80 7.35 31.72
N LEU A 73 -24.72 7.69 31.03
CA LEU A 73 -24.68 7.74 29.56
C LEU A 73 -24.93 6.36 28.94
N SER A 74 -24.36 5.31 29.52
CA SER A 74 -24.59 3.94 29.08
C SER A 74 -26.05 3.52 29.27
N PHE A 75 -26.66 3.91 30.39
CA PHE A 75 -28.07 3.65 30.66
C PHE A 75 -28.98 4.36 29.66
N GLU A 76 -28.76 5.65 29.41
CA GLU A 76 -29.53 6.43 28.43
C GLU A 76 -29.41 5.85 27.01
N HIS A 77 -28.21 5.46 26.60
CA HIS A 77 -27.98 4.89 25.28
C HIS A 77 -28.65 3.51 25.10
N ILE A 78 -28.55 2.63 26.11
CA ILE A 78 -29.11 1.27 26.05
C ILE A 78 -30.62 1.27 26.18
N TRP A 79 -31.17 2.03 27.12
CA TRP A 79 -32.58 1.93 27.50
C TRP A 79 -33.48 2.99 26.87
N CYS A 80 -32.94 4.13 26.45
CA CYS A 80 -33.72 5.18 25.79
C CYS A 80 -33.43 5.23 24.28
N LEU A 81 -32.16 5.41 23.90
CA LEU A 81 -31.81 5.67 22.50
C LEU A 81 -31.98 4.44 21.60
N THR A 82 -31.49 3.28 22.06
CA THR A 82 -31.51 2.04 21.26
C THR A 82 -32.93 1.56 20.93
N PRO A 83 -33.90 1.55 21.86
CA PRO A 83 -35.29 1.21 21.55
C PRO A 83 -35.96 2.20 20.59
N CYS A 84 -35.74 3.51 20.77
CA CYS A 84 -36.26 4.54 19.86
C CYS A 84 -35.76 4.35 18.43
N LEU A 85 -34.46 4.08 18.26
CA LEU A 85 -33.86 3.81 16.94
C LEU A 85 -34.40 2.51 16.31
N ARG A 86 -34.68 1.48 17.12
CA ARG A 86 -35.31 0.25 16.64
C ARG A 86 -36.75 0.50 16.16
N ILE A 87 -37.54 1.24 16.93
CA ILE A 87 -38.91 1.63 16.54
C ILE A 87 -38.87 2.44 15.24
N TRP A 88 -37.99 3.44 15.15
CA TRP A 88 -37.80 4.25 13.95
C TRP A 88 -37.48 3.39 12.72
N LYS A 89 -36.56 2.43 12.86
CA LYS A 89 -36.19 1.52 11.77
C LYS A 89 -37.37 0.65 11.31
N ILE A 90 -38.19 0.17 12.25
CA ILE A 90 -39.41 -0.60 11.94
C ILE A 90 -40.41 0.29 11.19
N SER A 91 -40.64 1.51 11.67
CA SER A 91 -41.53 2.49 11.02
C SER A 91 -41.07 2.82 9.60
N CYS A 92 -39.79 3.14 9.40
CA CYS A 92 -39.26 3.40 8.05
C CYS A 92 -39.39 2.19 7.11
N ALA A 93 -39.19 0.97 7.62
CA ALA A 93 -39.36 -0.24 6.82
C ALA A 93 -40.83 -0.46 6.43
N ALA A 94 -41.76 -0.23 7.35
CA ALA A 94 -43.20 -0.29 7.08
C ALA A 94 -43.63 0.77 6.04
N THR A 95 -43.17 2.02 6.20
CA THR A 95 -43.43 3.10 5.24
C THR A 95 -42.88 2.76 3.85
N ARG A 96 -41.64 2.24 3.77
CA ARG A 96 -41.05 1.82 2.49
C ARG A 96 -41.90 0.75 1.81
N ASN A 97 -42.30 -0.30 2.54
CA ASN A 97 -43.11 -1.37 1.98
C ASN A 97 -44.48 -0.85 1.50
N PHE A 98 -45.10 0.06 2.26
CA PHE A 98 -46.35 0.71 1.86
C PHE A 98 -46.18 1.53 0.57
N VAL A 99 -45.13 2.36 0.48
CA VAL A 99 -44.84 3.18 -0.70
C VAL A 99 -44.57 2.31 -1.93
N THR A 100 -43.83 1.20 -1.78
CA THR A 100 -43.58 0.26 -2.87
C THR A 100 -44.87 -0.43 -3.33
N ALA A 101 -45.70 -0.90 -2.40
CA ALA A 101 -46.99 -1.51 -2.73
C ALA A 101 -47.92 -0.51 -3.43
N PHE A 102 -47.99 0.73 -2.95
CA PHE A 102 -48.77 1.81 -3.56
C PHE A 102 -48.27 2.15 -4.97
N ALA A 103 -46.94 2.23 -5.16
CA ALA A 103 -46.36 2.48 -6.47
C ALA A 103 -46.71 1.37 -7.47
N HIS A 104 -46.65 0.10 -7.05
CA HIS A 104 -47.00 -1.04 -7.91
C HIS A 104 -48.50 -1.12 -8.21
N ALA A 105 -49.35 -0.82 -7.24
CA ALA A 105 -50.81 -0.94 -7.40
C ALA A 105 -51.44 0.24 -8.13
N VAL A 106 -50.87 1.45 -8.01
CA VAL A 106 -51.51 2.69 -8.49
C VAL A 106 -50.64 3.39 -9.53
N ILE A 107 -49.39 3.70 -9.20
CA ILE A 107 -48.55 4.54 -10.06
C ILE A 107 -48.20 3.82 -11.37
N ILE A 108 -47.79 2.56 -11.31
CA ILE A 108 -47.38 1.78 -12.49
C ILE A 108 -48.55 1.56 -13.47
N PRO A 109 -49.76 1.14 -13.04
CA PRO A 109 -50.90 1.01 -13.94
C PRO A 109 -51.36 2.34 -14.53
N CYS A 110 -51.41 3.42 -13.73
CA CYS A 110 -51.81 4.74 -14.23
C CYS A 110 -50.81 5.28 -15.26
N THR A 111 -49.51 5.17 -15.00
CA THR A 111 -48.47 5.61 -15.94
C THR A 111 -48.47 4.77 -17.21
N SER A 112 -48.70 3.46 -17.10
CA SER A 112 -48.89 2.57 -18.25
C SER A 112 -50.13 2.96 -19.07
N ALA A 113 -51.27 3.23 -18.43
CA ALA A 113 -52.51 3.64 -19.10
C ALA A 113 -52.38 4.99 -19.79
N CYS A 114 -51.73 5.98 -19.16
CA CYS A 114 -51.41 7.26 -19.79
C CYS A 114 -50.46 7.07 -20.98
N GLY A 115 -49.48 6.17 -20.87
CA GLY A 115 -48.60 5.78 -21.98
C GLY A 115 -49.36 5.19 -23.16
N TYR A 116 -50.35 4.33 -22.91
CA TYR A 116 -51.23 3.81 -23.96
C TYR A 116 -52.11 4.90 -24.59
N TYR A 117 -52.64 5.81 -23.78
CA TYR A 117 -53.50 6.92 -24.24
C TYR A 117 -52.74 7.92 -25.14
N TRP A 118 -51.45 8.13 -24.88
CA TRP A 118 -50.60 9.00 -25.69
C TRP A 118 -49.83 8.29 -26.80
N SER A 119 -49.89 6.95 -26.86
CA SER A 119 -49.40 6.18 -28.00
C SER A 119 -50.47 6.13 -29.09
N GLU A 120 -50.19 6.62 -30.30
CA GLU A 120 -51.11 6.56 -31.46
C GLU A 120 -51.29 5.13 -32.02
N ILE A 121 -51.54 4.13 -31.17
CA ILE A 121 -51.72 2.74 -31.59
C ILE A 121 -53.16 2.56 -32.10
N LYS A 122 -53.36 2.62 -33.43
CA LYS A 122 -54.63 2.28 -34.09
C LYS A 122 -54.76 0.78 -34.27
N VAL A 123 -55.61 0.13 -33.47
CA VAL A 123 -56.00 -1.27 -33.66
C VAL A 123 -57.12 -1.35 -34.69
N LYS A 124 -56.87 -2.00 -35.84
CA LYS A 124 -57.91 -2.35 -36.82
C LYS A 124 -58.25 -3.83 -36.67
N THR A 125 -59.49 -4.12 -36.30
CA THR A 125 -60.08 -5.46 -36.38
C THR A 125 -60.56 -5.71 -37.81
N GLN A 126 -60.01 -6.74 -38.45
CA GLN A 126 -60.45 -7.18 -39.78
C GLN A 126 -61.53 -8.25 -39.60
N ALA A 127 -62.74 -8.00 -40.10
CA ALA A 127 -63.81 -9.00 -40.11
C ALA A 127 -63.53 -10.05 -41.21
N ILE A 128 -63.60 -11.33 -40.85
CA ILE A 128 -63.44 -12.45 -41.78
C ILE A 128 -64.80 -12.74 -42.43
N SER A 129 -64.84 -12.74 -43.76
CA SER A 129 -66.02 -13.09 -44.58
C SER A 129 -66.33 -14.59 -44.47
N PRO A 130 -67.61 -15.01 -44.51
CA PRO A 130 -67.98 -16.41 -44.38
C PRO A 130 -67.95 -17.07 -45.76
N ASP A 131 -66.81 -17.58 -46.18
CA ASP A 131 -66.74 -18.70 -47.12
C ASP A 131 -65.31 -19.22 -47.22
N VAL A 132 -65.21 -20.53 -47.48
CA VAL A 132 -64.01 -21.38 -47.68
C VAL A 132 -63.59 -22.22 -46.45
N ASN A 133 -63.97 -23.50 -46.54
CA ASN A 133 -63.39 -24.64 -45.83
C ASN A 133 -61.90 -24.79 -46.20
N GLU A 134 -61.00 -24.72 -45.21
CA GLU A 134 -59.73 -25.47 -45.20
C GLU A 134 -59.03 -25.34 -43.82
N GLU A 135 -58.51 -26.46 -43.31
CA GLU A 135 -57.75 -26.54 -42.06
C GLU A 135 -56.48 -25.67 -42.09
N LYS A 136 -56.47 -24.52 -41.39
CA LYS A 136 -55.22 -23.85 -40.98
C LYS A 136 -55.33 -23.23 -39.60
N LYS A 137 -54.28 -23.47 -38.80
CA LYS A 137 -54.03 -22.90 -37.46
C LYS A 137 -54.10 -21.38 -37.49
N ASP A 138 -54.90 -20.81 -36.60
CA ASP A 138 -54.98 -19.37 -36.35
C ASP A 138 -53.64 -18.84 -35.81
N VAL A 139 -52.90 -18.14 -36.67
CA VAL A 139 -51.75 -17.31 -36.28
C VAL A 139 -52.17 -15.85 -36.42
N LEU A 140 -52.34 -15.19 -35.28
CA LEU A 140 -52.53 -13.75 -35.19
C LEU A 140 -51.19 -13.06 -35.49
N VAL A 141 -51.01 -12.60 -36.73
CA VAL A 141 -49.83 -11.81 -37.13
C VAL A 141 -50.08 -10.33 -36.83
N VAL A 142 -49.51 -9.84 -35.73
CA VAL A 142 -49.39 -8.40 -35.48
C VAL A 142 -48.15 -7.89 -36.21
N LYS A 143 -48.33 -7.22 -37.36
CA LYS A 143 -47.26 -6.44 -38.00
C LYS A 143 -47.15 -5.08 -37.31
N SER A 144 -46.19 -4.92 -36.39
CA SER A 144 -45.77 -3.60 -35.93
C SER A 144 -44.69 -3.05 -36.87
N ALA A 145 -45.05 -2.11 -37.74
CA ALA A 145 -44.08 -1.26 -38.41
C ALA A 145 -43.69 -0.12 -37.45
N ILE A 146 -42.60 -0.31 -36.69
CA ILE A 146 -41.99 0.78 -35.93
C ILE A 146 -40.89 1.37 -36.82
N ARG A 147 -41.19 2.51 -37.45
CA ARG A 147 -40.16 3.38 -38.03
C ARG A 147 -39.67 4.29 -36.89
N CYS A 148 -38.49 3.99 -36.35
CA CYS A 148 -37.92 4.71 -35.22
C CYS A 148 -36.87 5.71 -35.72
N ASP A 149 -37.30 6.92 -36.09
CA ASP A 149 -36.41 8.06 -36.30
C ASP A 149 -36.24 8.81 -34.96
N ASN A 150 -35.47 8.23 -34.03
CA ASN A 150 -34.65 8.97 -33.06
C ASN A 150 -33.85 8.00 -32.17
N LYS A 151 -32.56 7.84 -32.48
CA LYS A 151 -31.57 7.16 -31.64
C LYS A 151 -31.22 8.04 -30.43
N ARG A 152 -31.94 7.92 -29.31
CA ARG A 152 -31.38 8.38 -28.01
C ARG A 152 -31.90 7.74 -26.71
N TRP A 153 -32.79 6.74 -26.75
CA TRP A 153 -33.41 6.20 -25.53
C TRP A 153 -33.46 4.66 -25.42
N LEU A 154 -32.46 3.94 -25.94
CA LEU A 154 -32.50 2.48 -26.06
C LEU A 154 -31.75 1.65 -24.98
N ASN A 155 -31.33 2.24 -23.85
CA ASN A 155 -30.52 1.52 -22.85
C ASN A 155 -31.17 1.25 -21.48
N SER A 156 -32.48 1.44 -21.28
CA SER A 156 -33.04 1.37 -19.91
C SER A 156 -34.33 0.56 -19.71
N CYS A 157 -34.73 -0.33 -20.62
CA CYS A 157 -35.98 -1.09 -20.42
C CYS A 157 -35.80 -2.60 -20.68
N GLN A 158 -35.44 -3.34 -19.64
CA GLN A 158 -35.32 -4.80 -19.61
C GLN A 158 -36.67 -5.51 -19.32
N LEU A 159 -37.81 -4.87 -19.63
CA LEU A 159 -39.14 -5.34 -19.19
C LEU A 159 -40.04 -5.91 -20.30
N CYS A 160 -39.49 -6.23 -21.48
CA CYS A 160 -40.32 -6.67 -22.61
C CYS A 160 -40.51 -8.19 -22.73
N THR A 161 -40.33 -8.99 -21.67
CA THR A 161 -40.39 -10.47 -21.78
C THR A 161 -41.23 -11.19 -20.71
N VAL A 162 -42.11 -10.49 -19.97
CA VAL A 162 -42.90 -11.12 -18.88
C VAL A 162 -44.43 -11.08 -19.11
N CYS A 163 -44.93 -10.44 -20.17
CA CYS A 163 -46.39 -10.32 -20.41
C CYS A 163 -47.03 -11.45 -21.24
N TYR A 164 -46.53 -12.68 -21.18
CA TYR A 164 -47.16 -13.83 -21.81
C TYR A 164 -47.09 -15.06 -20.90
N ARG A 165 -47.99 -15.14 -19.91
CA ARG A 165 -48.56 -16.39 -19.34
C ARG A 165 -49.21 -16.12 -17.99
N GLU A 166 -50.44 -15.62 -18.00
CA GLU A 166 -51.40 -15.93 -16.94
C GLU A 166 -52.80 -15.51 -17.38
N MET A 167 -53.44 -16.35 -18.21
CA MET A 167 -54.90 -16.39 -18.34
C MET A 167 -55.29 -17.60 -19.20
N SER A 168 -55.40 -18.77 -18.56
CA SER A 168 -56.35 -19.83 -18.93
C SER A 168 -56.20 -21.00 -17.94
N LEU A 169 -56.86 -20.87 -16.79
CA LEU A 169 -57.14 -22.00 -15.92
C LEU A 169 -58.65 -22.02 -15.68
N ARG A 170 -59.37 -22.82 -16.47
CA ARG A 170 -60.56 -23.54 -15.99
C ARG A 170 -61.02 -24.61 -16.98
N LYS A 171 -61.17 -25.81 -16.41
CA LYS A 171 -61.93 -26.99 -16.87
C LYS A 171 -61.32 -27.79 -18.03
N LEU A 172 -60.70 -28.93 -17.70
CA LEU A 172 -61.32 -30.26 -17.90
C LEU A 172 -60.35 -31.37 -17.45
N ASN A 173 -60.92 -32.33 -16.74
CA ASN A 173 -60.30 -33.58 -16.32
C ASN A 173 -59.84 -34.40 -17.52
N SER A 174 -58.61 -34.91 -17.49
CA SER A 174 -58.29 -36.34 -17.62
C SER A 174 -56.82 -36.57 -18.00
N SER A 175 -56.26 -37.65 -17.46
CA SER A 175 -55.18 -38.44 -18.07
C SER A 175 -53.73 -37.92 -17.98
N ARG A 176 -53.18 -38.04 -16.77
CA ARG A 176 -51.89 -38.64 -16.34
C ARG A 176 -50.71 -38.97 -17.29
N CYS A 177 -50.65 -38.54 -18.55
CA CYS A 177 -49.56 -38.91 -19.48
C CYS A 177 -48.64 -37.77 -19.97
N ILE A 178 -48.82 -36.52 -19.55
CA ILE A 178 -48.00 -35.38 -20.04
C ILE A 178 -46.90 -34.95 -19.04
N PHE A 179 -46.92 -35.46 -17.81
CA PHE A 179 -46.01 -34.98 -16.74
C PHE A 179 -44.53 -35.40 -16.89
N ASN A 180 -44.21 -36.38 -17.75
CA ASN A 180 -42.82 -36.84 -17.94
C ASN A 180 -42.12 -36.33 -19.20
N ALA A 181 -42.84 -35.71 -20.16
CA ALA A 181 -42.24 -35.17 -21.38
C ALA A 181 -41.85 -33.69 -21.26
N ALA A 182 -42.54 -32.89 -20.43
CA ALA A 182 -42.18 -31.50 -20.17
C ALA A 182 -40.95 -31.34 -19.27
N LYS A 183 -40.60 -32.37 -18.48
CA LYS A 183 -39.44 -32.34 -17.57
C LYS A 183 -38.09 -32.53 -18.26
N ARG A 184 -38.07 -32.94 -19.55
CA ARG A 184 -36.86 -33.14 -20.35
C ARG A 184 -36.56 -32.04 -21.38
N LEU A 185 -37.49 -31.11 -21.60
CA LEU A 185 -37.29 -29.97 -22.51
C LEU A 185 -37.03 -28.64 -21.79
N PHE A 186 -37.24 -28.60 -20.48
CA PHE A 186 -36.63 -27.62 -19.58
C PHE A 186 -35.47 -28.27 -18.83
N SER A 187 -34.51 -28.83 -19.58
CA SER A 187 -33.15 -28.89 -19.05
C SER A 187 -32.68 -27.45 -19.01
N ASP A 188 -32.94 -26.79 -17.89
CA ASP A 188 -32.36 -25.51 -17.52
C ASP A 188 -30.90 -25.51 -17.99
N LYS A 189 -30.55 -24.52 -18.82
CA LYS A 189 -29.17 -24.02 -18.79
C LYS A 189 -28.92 -23.70 -17.34
N SER A 190 -28.28 -24.61 -16.61
CA SER A 190 -27.78 -24.39 -15.27
C SER A 190 -27.08 -23.04 -15.29
N SER A 191 -27.72 -22.00 -14.75
CA SER A 191 -27.04 -20.74 -14.50
C SER A 191 -25.97 -21.09 -13.49
N SER A 192 -24.74 -21.33 -13.94
CA SER A 192 -23.61 -21.59 -13.05
C SER A 192 -23.54 -20.42 -12.10
N LYS A 193 -23.91 -20.64 -10.83
CA LYS A 193 -23.88 -19.59 -9.82
C LYS A 193 -22.44 -19.08 -9.75
N VAL A 194 -22.22 -17.81 -10.10
CA VAL A 194 -20.89 -17.20 -10.02
C VAL A 194 -20.43 -17.30 -8.56
N LEU A 195 -19.31 -17.98 -8.33
CA LEU A 195 -18.74 -18.18 -7.01
C LEU A 195 -17.81 -17.00 -6.68
N PHE A 196 -17.87 -16.53 -5.45
CA PHE A 196 -16.96 -15.50 -4.94
C PHE A 196 -15.61 -16.14 -4.58
N ASN A 197 -14.53 -15.67 -5.21
CA ASN A 197 -13.16 -16.04 -4.84
C ASN A 197 -12.64 -15.08 -3.78
N TRP A 198 -12.38 -15.55 -2.56
CA TRP A 198 -11.87 -14.69 -1.49
C TRP A 198 -10.39 -14.31 -1.67
N GLU A 199 -9.63 -15.10 -2.44
CA GLU A 199 -8.22 -14.82 -2.76
C GLU A 199 -8.08 -13.78 -3.87
N ASP A 200 -9.14 -13.58 -4.66
CA ASP A 200 -9.23 -12.55 -5.69
C ASP A 200 -10.66 -11.96 -5.79
N PRO A 201 -11.07 -11.14 -4.81
CA PRO A 201 -12.45 -10.66 -4.67
C PRO A 201 -12.99 -9.87 -5.86
N LEU A 202 -12.10 -9.18 -6.59
CA LEU A 202 -12.45 -8.32 -7.73
C LEU A 202 -11.98 -8.90 -9.06
N ASN A 203 -11.59 -10.18 -9.08
CA ASN A 203 -11.19 -10.93 -10.27
C ASN A 203 -10.08 -10.21 -11.07
N LEU A 204 -9.01 -9.82 -10.37
CA LEU A 204 -7.77 -9.30 -10.95
C LEU A 204 -7.28 -10.21 -12.08
N GLU A 205 -7.40 -11.53 -11.91
CA GLU A 205 -7.01 -12.52 -12.91
C GLU A 205 -7.60 -12.24 -14.31
N SER A 206 -8.87 -11.84 -14.37
CA SER A 206 -9.54 -11.54 -15.64
C SER A 206 -9.05 -10.27 -16.34
N GLN A 207 -8.30 -9.42 -15.63
CA GLN A 207 -7.81 -8.13 -16.12
C GLN A 207 -6.33 -8.16 -16.56
N LEU A 208 -5.64 -9.28 -16.31
CA LEU A 208 -4.26 -9.51 -16.68
C LEU A 208 -4.16 -10.15 -18.07
N THR A 209 -3.14 -9.78 -18.83
CA THR A 209 -2.82 -10.46 -20.09
C THR A 209 -2.20 -11.84 -19.81
N ASP A 210 -2.22 -12.74 -20.80
CA ASP A 210 -1.61 -14.06 -20.63
C ASP A 210 -0.09 -13.99 -20.41
N GLU A 211 0.57 -13.01 -21.01
CA GLU A 211 1.98 -12.71 -20.75
C GLU A 211 2.22 -12.29 -19.30
N GLU A 212 1.39 -11.39 -18.76
CA GLU A 212 1.50 -10.95 -17.36
C GLU A 212 1.26 -12.08 -16.36
N LYS A 213 0.30 -12.96 -16.65
CA LYS A 213 0.06 -14.18 -15.84
C LYS A 213 1.25 -15.12 -15.90
N SER A 214 1.76 -15.39 -17.10
CA SER A 214 2.92 -16.26 -17.31
C SER A 214 4.16 -15.77 -16.55
N VAL A 215 4.45 -14.47 -16.65
CA VAL A 215 5.55 -13.82 -15.92
C VAL A 215 5.37 -13.94 -14.41
N ARG A 216 4.16 -13.62 -13.91
CA ARG A 216 3.83 -13.75 -12.48
C ARG A 216 4.02 -15.18 -11.98
N ASP A 217 3.47 -16.16 -12.69
CA ASP A 217 3.42 -17.55 -12.24
C ASP A 217 4.81 -18.19 -12.28
N SER A 218 5.59 -17.93 -13.32
CA SER A 218 6.99 -18.36 -13.43
C SER A 218 7.83 -17.82 -12.26
N PHE A 219 7.65 -16.53 -11.94
CA PHE A 219 8.43 -15.92 -10.88
C PHE A 219 7.94 -16.27 -9.47
N ARG A 220 6.63 -16.49 -9.29
CA ARG A 220 6.08 -17.03 -8.06
C ARG A 220 6.73 -18.39 -7.74
N ALA A 221 6.86 -19.28 -8.72
CA ALA A 221 7.52 -20.58 -8.53
C ALA A 221 8.95 -20.40 -8.00
N TYR A 222 9.76 -19.55 -8.64
CA TYR A 222 11.10 -19.23 -8.15
C TYR A 222 11.09 -18.66 -6.72
N CYS A 223 10.18 -17.73 -6.41
CA CYS A 223 10.09 -17.14 -5.07
C CYS A 223 9.80 -18.20 -4.01
N GLN A 224 8.87 -19.13 -4.28
CA GLN A 224 8.52 -20.19 -3.32
C GLN A 224 9.60 -21.28 -3.21
N GLU A 225 10.25 -21.65 -4.31
CA GLU A 225 11.24 -22.74 -4.33
C GLU A 225 12.64 -22.30 -3.89
N LYS A 226 13.05 -21.06 -4.18
CA LYS A 226 14.41 -20.58 -3.96
C LYS A 226 14.53 -19.53 -2.86
N LEU A 227 13.59 -18.58 -2.79
CA LEU A 227 13.69 -17.49 -1.81
C LEU A 227 13.08 -17.85 -0.45
N GLN A 228 11.87 -18.43 -0.44
CA GLN A 228 11.15 -18.78 0.80
C GLN A 228 11.96 -19.68 1.74
N PRO A 229 12.71 -20.71 1.28
CA PRO A 229 13.50 -21.54 2.19
C PRO A 229 14.70 -20.81 2.83
N ARG A 230 15.20 -19.74 2.19
CA ARG A 230 16.39 -18.99 2.65
C ARG A 230 16.04 -17.94 3.70
N ILE A 231 14.80 -17.44 3.71
CA ILE A 231 14.49 -16.16 4.37
C ILE A 231 14.60 -16.18 5.90
N ILE A 232 14.25 -17.29 6.56
CA ILE A 232 14.31 -17.35 8.04
C ILE A 232 15.74 -17.09 8.52
N GLN A 233 16.70 -17.87 8.01
CA GLN A 233 18.11 -17.74 8.41
C GLN A 233 18.72 -16.43 7.94
N ALA A 234 18.40 -15.99 6.72
CA ALA A 234 18.87 -14.71 6.20
C ALA A 234 18.42 -13.52 7.06
N ASN A 235 17.13 -13.48 7.44
CA ASN A 235 16.58 -12.44 8.30
C ASN A 235 17.13 -12.52 9.73
N ARG A 236 17.25 -13.72 10.30
CA ARG A 236 17.75 -13.91 11.66
C ARG A 236 19.19 -13.44 11.80
N ASN A 237 20.03 -13.77 10.83
CA ASN A 237 21.48 -13.54 10.87
C ASN A 237 21.95 -12.27 10.14
N GLU A 238 21.03 -11.45 9.63
CA GLU A 238 21.35 -10.21 8.87
C GLU A 238 22.27 -10.45 7.66
N THR A 239 22.01 -11.53 6.91
CA THR A 239 22.78 -11.91 5.73
C THR A 239 21.96 -11.75 4.46
N PHE A 240 22.65 -11.41 3.37
CA PHE A 240 22.09 -11.40 2.02
C PHE A 240 23.00 -12.24 1.12
N ASP A 241 22.40 -13.21 0.45
CA ASP A 241 23.09 -14.04 -0.52
C ASP A 241 23.18 -13.32 -1.87
N ARG A 242 24.42 -13.07 -2.31
CA ARG A 242 24.69 -12.38 -3.58
C ARG A 242 24.17 -13.17 -4.78
N GLU A 243 24.13 -14.51 -4.71
CA GLU A 243 23.69 -15.37 -5.81
C GLU A 243 22.23 -15.11 -6.21
N ILE A 244 21.40 -14.63 -5.28
CA ILE A 244 20.00 -14.25 -5.56
C ILE A 244 19.91 -13.23 -6.71
N MET A 245 20.88 -12.31 -6.82
CA MET A 245 20.88 -11.32 -7.91
C MET A 245 21.17 -11.96 -9.26
N ALA A 246 22.09 -12.94 -9.32
CA ALA A 246 22.39 -13.68 -10.53
C ALA A 246 21.22 -14.59 -10.93
N GLU A 247 20.59 -15.27 -9.97
CA GLU A 247 19.38 -16.07 -10.19
C GLU A 247 18.23 -15.23 -10.76
N MET A 248 17.97 -14.05 -10.18
CA MET A 248 16.95 -13.12 -10.69
C MET A 248 17.29 -12.55 -12.07
N GLY A 249 18.58 -12.32 -12.33
CA GLY A 249 19.06 -11.89 -13.65
C GLY A 249 18.86 -12.95 -14.73
N ALA A 250 19.12 -14.22 -14.41
CA ALA A 250 18.88 -15.35 -15.32
C ALA A 250 17.39 -15.50 -15.70
N LEU A 251 16.47 -15.07 -14.82
CA LEU A 251 15.03 -15.05 -15.06
C LEU A 251 14.53 -13.79 -15.77
N GLY A 252 15.42 -12.81 -16.07
CA GLY A 252 15.05 -11.56 -16.75
C GLY A 252 14.26 -10.57 -15.89
N VAL A 253 14.33 -10.70 -14.56
CA VAL A 253 13.58 -9.87 -13.60
C VAL A 253 14.21 -8.49 -13.42
N LEU A 254 15.54 -8.41 -13.50
CA LEU A 254 16.28 -7.18 -13.26
C LEU A 254 16.16 -6.24 -14.46
N GLY A 255 15.65 -5.03 -14.22
CA GLY A 255 15.39 -4.05 -15.28
C GLY A 255 14.31 -4.49 -16.28
N CYS A 256 13.38 -5.34 -15.86
CA CYS A 256 12.43 -6.02 -16.75
C CYS A 256 11.60 -5.09 -17.66
N THR A 257 11.40 -3.81 -17.33
CA THR A 257 10.67 -2.84 -18.17
C THR A 257 11.53 -2.20 -19.28
N ILE A 258 12.84 -2.43 -19.28
CA ILE A 258 13.77 -1.92 -20.31
C ILE A 258 13.66 -2.83 -21.54
N LYS A 259 13.50 -2.26 -22.74
CA LYS A 259 13.28 -3.01 -23.99
C LYS A 259 14.54 -3.44 -24.74
N GLU A 260 15.71 -3.01 -24.27
CA GLU A 260 17.01 -3.22 -24.92
C GLU A 260 18.02 -3.78 -23.91
N TYR A 261 19.29 -3.91 -24.32
CA TYR A 261 20.40 -4.26 -23.42
C TYR A 261 20.22 -5.60 -22.68
N GLY A 262 19.54 -6.57 -23.28
CA GLY A 262 19.30 -7.89 -22.69
C GLY A 262 18.23 -7.93 -21.60
N CYS A 263 17.41 -6.89 -21.48
CA CYS A 263 16.27 -6.83 -20.56
C CYS A 263 14.99 -7.37 -21.19
N ALA A 264 14.02 -7.81 -20.37
CA ALA A 264 12.82 -8.52 -20.85
C ALA A 264 11.81 -7.63 -21.61
N GLY A 265 11.79 -6.31 -21.40
CA GLY A 265 10.89 -5.39 -22.09
C GLY A 265 9.40 -5.51 -21.73
N ILE A 266 9.05 -6.01 -20.54
CA ILE A 266 7.66 -6.27 -20.11
C ILE A 266 6.93 -4.98 -19.68
N SER A 267 5.60 -5.09 -19.51
CA SER A 267 4.74 -4.01 -19.05
C SER A 267 5.04 -3.56 -17.62
N ASN A 268 4.63 -2.35 -17.26
CA ASN A 268 4.70 -1.87 -15.87
C ASN A 268 3.84 -2.75 -14.94
N VAL A 269 2.70 -3.26 -15.42
CA VAL A 269 1.90 -4.23 -14.65
C VAL A 269 2.67 -5.52 -14.43
N GLY A 270 3.42 -6.02 -15.42
CA GLY A 270 4.34 -7.15 -15.24
C GLY A 270 5.37 -6.89 -14.14
N TYR A 271 6.00 -5.71 -14.12
CA TYR A 271 6.91 -5.30 -13.05
C TYR A 271 6.22 -5.24 -11.66
N GLY A 272 4.99 -4.73 -11.60
CA GLY A 272 4.16 -4.73 -10.40
C GLY A 272 3.88 -6.14 -9.87
N LEU A 273 3.52 -7.07 -10.76
CA LEU A 273 3.29 -8.47 -10.39
C LEU A 273 4.57 -9.13 -9.88
N LEU A 274 5.72 -8.89 -10.52
CA LEU A 274 7.01 -9.43 -10.06
C LEU A 274 7.35 -8.94 -8.63
N THR A 275 7.20 -7.64 -8.38
CA THR A 275 7.48 -7.06 -7.06
C THR A 275 6.50 -7.54 -5.99
N ARG A 276 5.21 -7.76 -6.34
CA ARG A 276 4.22 -8.41 -5.48
C ARG A 276 4.66 -9.83 -5.07
N GLU A 277 5.10 -10.66 -6.00
CA GLU A 277 5.48 -12.04 -5.67
C GLU A 277 6.78 -12.14 -4.86
N VAL A 278 7.75 -11.24 -5.06
CA VAL A 278 8.99 -11.22 -4.25
C VAL A 278 8.72 -10.75 -2.83
N GLU A 279 7.95 -9.67 -2.67
CA GLU A 279 7.66 -9.14 -1.35
C GLU A 279 6.66 -9.99 -0.55
N ARG A 280 5.89 -10.85 -1.23
CA ARG A 280 5.17 -11.95 -0.59
C ARG A 280 6.11 -12.85 0.22
N VAL A 281 7.35 -13.04 -0.25
CA VAL A 281 8.42 -13.71 0.50
C VAL A 281 9.05 -12.73 1.50
N ASP A 282 9.67 -11.66 1.01
CA ASP A 282 10.30 -10.66 1.87
C ASP A 282 10.57 -9.30 1.18
N SER A 283 10.33 -8.22 1.92
CA SER A 283 10.59 -6.84 1.49
C SER A 283 12.07 -6.56 1.22
N ALA A 284 13.01 -7.25 1.89
CA ALA A 284 14.44 -7.12 1.68
C ALA A 284 14.85 -7.54 0.26
N TYR A 285 14.32 -8.68 -0.21
CA TYR A 285 14.59 -9.17 -1.56
C TYR A 285 13.98 -8.25 -2.61
N ARG A 286 12.73 -7.79 -2.40
CA ARG A 286 12.12 -6.80 -3.30
C ARG A 286 12.92 -5.49 -3.29
N SER A 287 13.50 -5.09 -2.15
CA SER A 287 14.35 -3.90 -2.08
C SER A 287 15.60 -4.01 -2.93
N ALA A 288 16.24 -5.18 -2.97
CA ALA A 288 17.38 -5.42 -3.85
C ALA A 288 16.98 -5.30 -5.34
N VAL A 289 15.83 -5.88 -5.73
CA VAL A 289 15.28 -5.78 -7.09
C VAL A 289 14.95 -4.33 -7.47
N SER A 290 14.28 -3.57 -6.60
CA SER A 290 13.93 -2.16 -6.84
C SER A 290 15.16 -1.29 -7.01
N VAL A 291 16.19 -1.46 -6.18
CA VAL A 291 17.45 -0.71 -6.27
C VAL A 291 18.16 -1.02 -7.60
N GLN A 292 18.31 -2.30 -7.92
CA GLN A 292 18.97 -2.70 -9.17
C GLN A 292 18.21 -2.18 -10.39
N SER A 293 16.91 -2.43 -10.46
CA SER A 293 16.09 -2.20 -11.66
C SER A 293 15.69 -0.74 -11.85
N SER A 294 15.05 -0.15 -10.83
CA SER A 294 14.41 1.16 -10.97
C SER A 294 15.38 2.29 -10.66
N LEU A 295 16.28 2.11 -9.70
CA LEU A 295 17.19 3.15 -9.26
C LEU A 295 18.47 3.18 -10.09
N VAL A 296 19.17 2.04 -10.22
CA VAL A 296 20.47 1.99 -10.91
C VAL A 296 20.30 1.83 -12.41
N MET A 297 19.70 0.73 -12.88
CA MET A 297 19.48 0.50 -14.31
C MET A 297 18.59 1.59 -14.89
N GLY A 298 17.55 2.03 -14.16
CA GLY A 298 16.72 3.17 -14.54
C GLY A 298 17.51 4.47 -14.72
N ALA A 299 18.40 4.84 -13.80
CA ALA A 299 19.21 6.05 -13.94
C ALA A 299 20.11 6.00 -15.18
N ILE A 300 20.79 4.86 -15.41
CA ILE A 300 21.67 4.67 -16.58
C ILE A 300 20.84 4.67 -17.88
N TYR A 301 19.71 3.97 -17.91
CA TYR A 301 18.86 3.87 -19.10
C TYR A 301 18.25 5.22 -19.51
N TYR A 302 17.74 5.99 -18.55
CA TYR A 302 17.12 7.28 -18.86
C TYR A 302 18.13 8.39 -19.09
N PHE A 303 19.23 8.41 -18.32
CA PHE A 303 20.09 9.60 -18.24
C PHE A 303 21.53 9.37 -18.68
N GLY A 304 21.96 8.12 -18.81
CA GLY A 304 23.30 7.78 -19.22
C GLY A 304 23.59 8.06 -20.70
N SER A 305 24.88 8.13 -21.04
CA SER A 305 25.35 8.14 -22.44
C SER A 305 25.11 6.78 -23.11
N LYS A 306 25.32 6.70 -24.42
CA LYS A 306 25.20 5.44 -25.16
C LYS A 306 26.22 4.42 -24.64
N GLU A 307 27.46 4.85 -24.43
CA GLU A 307 28.59 4.05 -23.95
C GLU A 307 28.30 3.49 -22.56
N GLN A 308 27.76 4.31 -21.65
CA GLN A 308 27.36 3.87 -20.32
C GLN A 308 26.26 2.80 -20.37
N LYS A 309 25.27 2.97 -21.25
CA LYS A 309 24.18 1.99 -21.41
C LYS A 309 24.71 0.66 -21.94
N GLU A 310 25.53 0.69 -22.98
CA GLU A 310 26.13 -0.49 -23.60
C GLU A 310 27.08 -1.23 -22.64
N GLU A 311 27.83 -0.50 -21.80
CA GLU A 311 28.78 -1.11 -20.87
C GLU A 311 28.11 -1.76 -19.65
N TYR A 312 27.14 -1.07 -19.03
CA TYR A 312 26.65 -1.45 -17.69
C TYR A 312 25.31 -2.19 -17.71
N LEU A 313 24.36 -1.82 -18.57
CA LEU A 313 23.00 -2.39 -18.52
C LEU A 313 22.97 -3.91 -18.76
N PRO A 314 23.71 -4.48 -19.74
CA PRO A 314 23.69 -5.93 -19.95
C PRO A 314 24.21 -6.73 -18.75
N LYS A 315 25.23 -6.21 -18.06
CA LYS A 315 25.83 -6.86 -16.88
C LYS A 315 24.92 -6.74 -15.65
N LEU A 316 24.29 -5.58 -15.47
CA LEU A 316 23.30 -5.34 -14.41
C LEU A 316 22.04 -6.21 -14.60
N ALA A 317 21.58 -6.37 -15.85
CA ALA A 317 20.42 -7.18 -16.20
C ALA A 317 20.62 -8.67 -15.87
N LYS A 318 21.84 -9.17 -16.06
CA LYS A 318 22.23 -10.55 -15.71
C LYS A 318 22.56 -10.75 -14.23
N GLY A 319 22.62 -9.67 -13.44
CA GLY A 319 23.04 -9.73 -12.03
C GLY A 319 24.53 -10.04 -11.83
N GLU A 320 25.36 -9.92 -12.86
CA GLU A 320 26.82 -10.11 -12.79
C GLU A 320 27.47 -9.02 -11.93
N ILE A 321 26.95 -7.80 -12.05
CA ILE A 321 27.32 -6.64 -11.23
C ILE A 321 26.11 -6.12 -10.46
N ILE A 322 26.34 -5.66 -9.24
CA ILE A 322 25.32 -5.12 -8.34
C ILE A 322 25.45 -3.61 -8.25
N GLY A 323 24.32 -2.94 -8.36
CA GLY A 323 24.20 -1.50 -8.23
C GLY A 323 23.73 -1.06 -6.84
N CYS A 324 24.14 0.15 -6.44
CA CYS A 324 23.48 0.91 -5.38
C CYS A 324 23.24 2.38 -5.78
N PHE A 325 22.32 3.05 -5.06
CA PHE A 325 21.86 4.40 -5.38
C PHE A 325 22.04 5.34 -4.18
N GLY A 326 23.01 6.24 -4.26
CA GLY A 326 23.38 7.20 -3.22
C GLY A 326 22.70 8.55 -3.38
N LEU A 327 21.58 8.76 -2.68
CA LEU A 327 20.88 10.05 -2.62
C LEU A 327 20.87 10.62 -1.19
N THR A 328 20.28 9.86 -0.26
CA THR A 328 20.08 10.22 1.15
C THR A 328 21.40 10.44 1.89
N GLU A 329 21.42 11.47 2.71
CA GLU A 329 22.57 11.85 3.54
C GLU A 329 22.17 11.90 5.02
N PRO A 330 23.13 11.88 5.97
CA PRO A 330 22.81 11.92 7.40
C PRO A 330 21.89 13.08 7.80
N ASN A 331 22.11 14.27 7.21
CA ASN A 331 21.34 15.48 7.48
C ASN A 331 20.16 15.68 6.53
N HIS A 332 20.05 14.86 5.46
CA HIS A 332 19.11 15.08 4.36
C HIS A 332 18.44 13.78 3.91
N GLY A 333 17.28 13.51 4.51
CA GLY A 333 16.36 12.43 4.09
C GLY A 333 15.23 12.94 3.20
N SER A 334 14.22 13.56 3.83
CA SER A 334 13.02 14.05 3.13
C SER A 334 13.28 15.28 2.25
N ASP A 335 14.33 16.06 2.55
CA ASP A 335 14.78 17.21 1.77
C ASP A 335 16.13 16.92 1.06
N PRO A 336 16.11 16.21 -0.09
CA PRO A 336 17.33 15.97 -0.86
C PRO A 336 17.84 17.22 -1.58
N SER A 337 17.09 18.32 -1.61
CA SER A 337 17.53 19.56 -2.28
C SER A 337 18.70 20.22 -1.54
N SER A 338 18.75 20.03 -0.22
CA SER A 338 19.77 20.60 0.67
C SER A 338 21.07 19.80 0.74
N MET A 339 21.20 18.69 -0.01
CA MET A 339 22.37 17.79 0.05
C MET A 339 23.75 18.50 0.09
N GLU A 340 24.66 17.93 0.86
CA GLU A 340 26.00 18.36 1.20
C GLU A 340 27.07 17.72 0.31
N THR A 341 26.83 16.54 -0.27
CA THR A 341 27.78 15.92 -1.22
C THR A 341 28.10 16.89 -2.36
N ARG A 342 29.40 17.10 -2.62
CA ARG A 342 29.92 17.99 -3.67
C ARG A 342 30.73 17.21 -4.70
N ALA A 343 30.68 17.68 -5.94
CA ALA A 343 31.49 17.19 -7.05
C ALA A 343 32.19 18.39 -7.71
N LYS A 344 33.48 18.53 -7.47
CA LYS A 344 34.29 19.63 -8.02
C LYS A 344 34.88 19.22 -9.36
N PHE A 345 34.73 20.05 -10.40
CA PHE A 345 35.30 19.74 -11.71
C PHE A 345 36.75 20.20 -11.81
N ASN A 346 37.62 19.34 -12.33
CA ASN A 346 39.00 19.68 -12.67
C ASN A 346 39.16 19.69 -14.20
N SER A 347 39.29 20.89 -14.77
CA SER A 347 39.41 21.10 -16.21
C SER A 347 40.72 20.57 -16.80
N SER A 348 41.80 20.52 -16.02
CA SER A 348 43.12 20.08 -16.53
C SER A 348 43.17 18.57 -16.75
N SER A 349 42.55 17.79 -15.87
CA SER A 349 42.47 16.32 -15.97
C SER A 349 41.15 15.82 -16.54
N LYS A 350 40.16 16.69 -16.78
CA LYS A 350 38.78 16.34 -17.17
C LYS A 350 38.15 15.31 -16.24
N THR A 351 38.26 15.56 -14.94
CA THR A 351 37.73 14.68 -13.88
C THR A 351 36.83 15.45 -12.92
N TYR A 352 35.99 14.73 -12.20
CA TYR A 352 35.28 15.23 -11.03
C TYR A 352 35.86 14.61 -9.77
N THR A 353 36.04 15.42 -8.73
CA THR A 353 36.40 14.96 -7.38
C THR A 353 35.17 15.04 -6.48
N LEU A 354 34.70 13.89 -5.99
CA LEU A 354 33.52 13.78 -5.15
C LEU A 354 33.91 13.71 -3.68
N ASN A 355 33.23 14.52 -2.86
CA ASN A 355 33.36 14.53 -1.39
C ASN A 355 31.98 14.54 -0.75
N GLY A 356 31.78 13.70 0.27
CA GLY A 356 30.54 13.65 1.03
C GLY A 356 30.25 12.27 1.61
N SER A 357 29.06 12.13 2.19
CA SER A 357 28.59 10.85 2.72
C SER A 357 27.14 10.60 2.38
N LYS A 358 26.83 9.36 2.00
CA LYS A 358 25.47 8.84 1.85
C LYS A 358 25.21 7.80 2.93
N THR A 359 23.97 7.72 3.39
CA THR A 359 23.57 6.77 4.45
C THR A 359 22.27 6.08 4.11
N TRP A 360 22.02 4.93 4.74
CA TRP A 360 20.86 4.06 4.47
C TRP A 360 20.79 3.55 3.03
N ILE A 361 21.94 3.27 2.43
CA ILE A 361 22.02 2.85 1.03
C ILE A 361 21.99 1.33 0.93
N THR A 362 20.87 0.81 0.45
CA THR A 362 20.72 -0.61 0.11
C THR A 362 21.71 -1.02 -0.96
N ASN A 363 22.29 -2.21 -0.80
CA ASN A 363 23.35 -2.83 -1.58
C ASN A 363 24.73 -2.17 -1.48
N ALA A 364 24.90 -1.01 -0.85
CA ALA A 364 26.18 -0.28 -0.87
C ALA A 364 27.40 -1.15 -0.48
N PRO A 365 27.39 -1.97 0.59
CA PRO A 365 28.54 -2.82 0.91
C PRO A 365 28.90 -3.86 -0.17
N LEU A 366 27.93 -4.29 -0.99
CA LEU A 366 28.10 -5.32 -2.02
C LEU A 366 28.22 -4.77 -3.45
N ALA A 367 27.99 -3.47 -3.63
CA ALA A 367 27.83 -2.88 -4.97
C ALA A 367 29.15 -2.78 -5.74
N ASP A 368 29.10 -3.12 -7.02
CA ASP A 368 30.19 -2.91 -7.97
C ASP A 368 30.07 -1.54 -8.66
N VAL A 369 28.83 -1.05 -8.82
CA VAL A 369 28.53 0.24 -9.44
C VAL A 369 27.66 1.09 -8.51
N LEU A 370 28.00 2.36 -8.36
CA LEU A 370 27.30 3.30 -7.50
C LEU A 370 26.80 4.48 -8.32
N ILE A 371 25.50 4.74 -8.28
CA ILE A 371 24.90 5.97 -8.82
C ILE A 371 24.81 6.98 -7.67
N ILE A 372 25.65 8.02 -7.70
CA ILE A 372 25.73 9.05 -6.67
C ILE A 372 25.13 10.35 -7.18
N TRP A 373 24.29 10.98 -6.37
CA TRP A 373 23.80 12.33 -6.62
C TRP A 373 24.54 13.33 -5.73
N GLY A 374 25.11 14.37 -6.34
CA GLY A 374 25.85 15.42 -5.64
C GLY A 374 25.73 16.77 -6.37
N LYS A 375 26.02 17.87 -5.67
CA LYS A 375 26.02 19.21 -6.25
C LYS A 375 27.35 19.50 -6.94
N ASN A 376 27.32 19.99 -8.18
CA ASN A 376 28.50 20.50 -8.85
C ASN A 376 28.86 21.92 -8.33
N ASP A 377 29.91 22.52 -8.89
CA ASP A 377 30.38 23.87 -8.52
C ASP A 377 29.31 24.97 -8.75
N ASP A 378 28.36 24.75 -9.67
CA ASP A 378 27.21 25.66 -9.92
C ASP A 378 26.03 25.43 -8.95
N GLY A 379 26.18 24.55 -7.96
CA GLY A 379 25.13 24.17 -7.02
C GLY A 379 24.03 23.27 -7.62
N LYS A 380 24.17 22.85 -8.89
CA LYS A 380 23.21 21.96 -9.55
C LYS A 380 23.48 20.51 -9.17
N ILE A 381 22.41 19.77 -8.88
CA ILE A 381 22.50 18.33 -8.61
C ILE A 381 22.76 17.58 -9.92
N ARG A 382 23.81 16.75 -9.95
CA ARG A 382 24.16 15.87 -11.07
C ARG A 382 24.29 14.42 -10.59
N GLY A 383 24.09 13.48 -11.51
CA GLY A 383 24.28 12.05 -11.26
C GLY A 383 25.65 11.59 -11.73
N PHE A 384 26.32 10.79 -10.92
CA PHE A 384 27.67 10.29 -11.17
C PHE A 384 27.70 8.77 -11.05
N LEU A 385 28.27 8.09 -12.03
CA LEU A 385 28.46 6.65 -12.04
C LEU A 385 29.87 6.32 -11.57
N ILE A 386 29.98 5.64 -10.43
CA ILE A 386 31.27 5.15 -9.91
C ILE A 386 31.33 3.65 -10.14
N ASP A 387 32.26 3.20 -10.98
CA ASP A 387 32.71 1.80 -11.03
C ASP A 387 33.71 1.60 -9.90
N ARG A 388 33.35 0.81 -8.89
CA ARG A 388 34.17 0.60 -7.69
C ARG A 388 35.55 0.04 -8.02
N LYS A 389 35.65 -0.86 -9.01
CA LYS A 389 36.92 -1.48 -9.36
C LYS A 389 37.86 -0.50 -10.05
N LYS A 390 37.32 0.39 -10.88
CA LYS A 390 38.11 1.39 -11.63
C LYS A 390 38.38 2.68 -10.86
N HIS A 391 37.45 3.09 -10.00
CA HIS A 391 37.41 4.43 -9.40
C HIS A 391 37.17 4.40 -7.88
N GLY A 392 37.46 3.29 -7.20
CA GLY A 392 37.21 3.10 -5.77
C GLY A 392 38.19 3.78 -4.82
N LYS A 393 39.22 4.48 -5.30
CA LYS A 393 40.16 5.19 -4.42
C LYS A 393 39.42 6.33 -3.71
N GLY A 394 39.51 6.37 -2.38
CA GLY A 394 38.77 7.34 -1.55
C GLY A 394 37.31 6.95 -1.29
N LEU A 395 36.87 5.77 -1.73
CA LEU A 395 35.51 5.26 -1.54
C LEU A 395 35.49 4.17 -0.46
N ASP A 396 34.66 4.34 0.56
CA ASP A 396 34.36 3.29 1.55
C ASP A 396 32.83 3.06 1.66
N THR A 397 32.43 1.82 1.92
CA THR A 397 31.01 1.44 2.03
C THR A 397 30.73 0.55 3.24
N PRO A 398 30.84 1.08 4.47
CA PRO A 398 30.64 0.28 5.67
C PRO A 398 29.18 -0.16 5.81
N LYS A 399 28.98 -1.38 6.31
CA LYS A 399 27.64 -1.94 6.61
C LYS A 399 27.06 -1.26 7.86
N ILE A 400 25.78 -0.89 7.81
CA ILE A 400 25.02 -0.47 8.98
C ILE A 400 24.56 -1.73 9.75
N GLN A 401 24.89 -1.79 11.04
CA GLN A 401 24.53 -2.90 11.93
C GLN A 401 23.31 -2.55 12.81
N GLY A 402 22.70 -3.56 13.43
CA GLY A 402 21.62 -3.36 14.41
C GLY A 402 20.27 -3.03 13.78
N LYS A 403 20.07 -3.38 12.50
CA LYS A 403 18.79 -3.17 11.83
C LYS A 403 17.75 -4.16 12.39
N PHE A 404 16.59 -3.65 12.78
CA PHE A 404 15.46 -4.50 13.15
C PHE A 404 14.48 -4.74 12.00
N SER A 405 14.73 -4.14 10.84
CA SER A 405 13.89 -4.23 9.65
C SER A 405 14.74 -4.39 8.40
N LEU A 406 14.22 -5.11 7.41
CA LEU A 406 14.91 -5.48 6.17
C LEU A 406 16.26 -6.16 6.46
N ARG A 407 16.28 -7.06 7.46
CA ARG A 407 17.51 -7.69 7.97
C ARG A 407 18.19 -8.57 6.92
N ALA A 408 17.40 -9.23 6.08
CA ALA A 408 17.90 -10.00 4.93
C ALA A 408 18.39 -9.11 3.76
N SER A 409 18.53 -7.78 3.95
CA SER A 409 19.10 -6.86 2.96
C SER A 409 20.36 -6.20 3.52
N THR A 410 21.42 -6.19 2.72
CA THR A 410 22.66 -5.47 3.04
C THR A 410 22.46 -3.98 2.80
N THR A 411 22.54 -3.19 3.87
CA THR A 411 22.42 -1.73 3.84
C THR A 411 23.68 -1.12 4.44
N GLY A 412 24.18 -0.05 3.86
CA GLY A 412 25.39 0.61 4.32
C GLY A 412 25.41 2.10 4.09
N MET A 413 26.59 2.67 4.29
CA MET A 413 26.92 4.03 3.93
C MET A 413 27.75 4.05 2.64
N ILE A 414 27.92 5.24 2.07
CA ILE A 414 28.90 5.51 1.02
C ILE A 414 29.69 6.73 1.48
N LEU A 415 30.94 6.54 1.82
CA LEU A 415 31.86 7.59 2.24
C LEU A 415 32.76 7.92 1.05
N MET A 416 32.83 9.19 0.68
CA MET A 416 33.62 9.68 -0.44
C MET A 416 34.59 10.75 0.08
N ASP A 417 35.87 10.44 0.06
CA ASP A 417 36.97 11.34 0.39
C ASP A 417 37.85 11.48 -0.86
N GLY A 418 37.64 12.56 -1.60
CA GLY A 418 38.41 12.85 -2.81
C GLY A 418 38.27 11.82 -3.93
N VAL A 419 37.09 11.22 -4.11
CA VAL A 419 36.90 10.18 -5.15
C VAL A 419 36.95 10.81 -6.54
N GLU A 420 37.95 10.43 -7.33
CA GLU A 420 38.15 10.94 -8.69
C GLU A 420 37.47 10.04 -9.73
N ILE A 421 36.63 10.65 -10.58
CA ILE A 421 36.00 9.99 -11.73
C ILE A 421 36.18 10.81 -13.01
N PRO A 422 36.30 10.16 -14.18
CA PRO A 422 36.39 10.89 -15.45
C PRO A 422 35.07 11.60 -15.77
N GLU A 423 35.13 12.67 -16.55
CA GLU A 423 33.95 13.42 -17.02
C GLU A 423 32.93 12.50 -17.72
N SER A 424 33.40 11.45 -18.41
CA SER A 424 32.54 10.44 -19.07
C SER A 424 31.64 9.65 -18.12
N ASN A 425 31.86 9.72 -16.81
CA ASN A 425 31.07 9.01 -15.80
C ASN A 425 29.93 9.86 -15.22
N ILE A 426 29.76 11.11 -15.67
CA ILE A 426 28.55 11.88 -15.37
C ILE A 426 27.37 11.30 -16.14
N LEU A 427 26.15 11.37 -15.59
CA LEU A 427 24.92 11.12 -16.34
C LEU A 427 24.60 12.39 -17.16
N PRO A 428 24.87 12.41 -18.48
CA PRO A 428 24.86 13.66 -19.24
C PRO A 428 23.46 14.24 -19.46
N ASN A 429 22.43 13.39 -19.50
CA ASN A 429 21.10 13.79 -19.96
C ASN A 429 20.16 14.24 -18.83
N VAL A 430 20.73 14.64 -17.68
CA VAL A 430 19.93 15.10 -16.53
C VAL A 430 20.67 16.08 -15.62
N GLU A 431 19.91 17.03 -15.09
CA GLU A 431 20.31 17.92 -14.00
C GLU A 431 19.14 18.15 -13.04
N GLY A 432 19.47 18.53 -11.80
CA GLY A 432 18.52 18.81 -10.74
C GLY A 432 17.81 17.59 -10.17
N LEU A 433 16.80 17.82 -9.33
CA LEU A 433 16.03 16.77 -8.65
C LEU A 433 15.19 15.90 -9.59
N LYS A 434 14.98 16.34 -10.84
CA LYS A 434 14.25 15.55 -11.85
C LYS A 434 14.87 14.17 -12.03
N GLY A 435 16.20 14.08 -12.03
CA GLY A 435 16.93 12.82 -12.17
C GLY A 435 16.58 11.79 -11.09
N PRO A 436 16.94 12.05 -9.81
CA PRO A 436 16.66 11.10 -8.75
C PRO A 436 15.15 10.86 -8.58
N PHE A 437 14.29 11.87 -8.75
CA PHE A 437 12.84 11.70 -8.56
C PHE A 437 12.19 10.84 -9.64
N SER A 438 12.67 10.89 -10.89
CA SER A 438 12.22 9.97 -11.94
C SER A 438 12.52 8.51 -11.59
N CYS A 439 13.72 8.22 -11.06
CA CYS A 439 14.08 6.89 -10.59
C CYS A 439 13.22 6.44 -9.40
N LEU A 440 13.03 7.32 -8.40
CA LEU A 440 12.23 7.03 -7.21
C LEU A 440 10.77 6.74 -7.56
N ASN A 441 10.18 7.43 -8.53
CA ASN A 441 8.78 7.18 -8.91
C ASN A 441 8.58 5.75 -9.44
N ASN A 442 9.52 5.23 -10.24
CA ASN A 442 9.46 3.84 -10.69
C ASN A 442 9.62 2.84 -9.53
N ALA A 443 10.54 3.11 -8.59
CA ALA A 443 10.73 2.26 -7.41
C ALA A 443 9.49 2.26 -6.49
N ARG A 444 8.90 3.45 -6.23
CA ARG A 444 7.67 3.63 -5.46
C ARG A 444 6.48 2.88 -6.04
N TYR A 445 6.36 2.83 -7.37
CA TYR A 445 5.32 2.05 -8.03
C TYR A 445 5.47 0.54 -7.75
N GLY A 446 6.70 0.01 -7.85
CA GLY A 446 6.99 -1.38 -7.46
C GLY A 446 6.73 -1.65 -5.98
N ILE A 447 7.05 -0.72 -5.09
CA ILE A 447 6.75 -0.83 -3.65
C ILE A 447 5.24 -0.89 -3.39
N ALA A 448 4.44 -0.09 -4.11
CA ALA A 448 2.99 -0.08 -3.93
C ALA A 448 2.36 -1.45 -4.23
N TRP A 449 2.88 -2.19 -5.21
CA TRP A 449 2.50 -3.58 -5.48
C TRP A 449 3.09 -4.55 -4.47
N GLY A 450 4.39 -4.44 -4.21
CA GLY A 450 5.12 -5.31 -3.31
C GLY A 450 4.52 -5.36 -1.91
N ALA A 451 4.19 -4.21 -1.33
CA ALA A 451 3.60 -4.12 0.01
C ALA A 451 2.30 -4.95 0.13
N LEU A 452 1.50 -5.04 -0.95
CA LEU A 452 0.31 -5.87 -1.00
C LEU A 452 0.63 -7.37 -1.04
N GLY A 453 1.76 -7.76 -1.63
CA GLY A 453 2.26 -9.14 -1.56
C GLY A 453 2.57 -9.58 -0.13
N ALA A 454 3.24 -8.73 0.65
CA ALA A 454 3.48 -8.97 2.08
C ALA A 454 2.16 -8.99 2.89
N ALA A 455 1.21 -8.09 2.57
CA ALA A 455 -0.10 -8.06 3.22
C ALA A 455 -0.91 -9.34 2.96
N GLU A 456 -0.89 -9.83 1.72
CA GLU A 456 -1.49 -11.12 1.36
C GLU A 456 -0.82 -12.27 2.11
N SER A 457 0.51 -12.33 2.15
CA SER A 457 1.23 -13.34 2.95
C SER A 457 0.73 -13.37 4.41
N CYS A 458 0.62 -12.19 5.04
CA CYS A 458 0.06 -12.07 6.39
C CYS A 458 -1.39 -12.56 6.51
N LEU A 459 -2.25 -12.20 5.54
CA LEU A 459 -3.64 -12.65 5.48
C LEU A 459 -3.73 -14.18 5.39
N HIS A 460 -2.99 -14.80 4.45
CA HIS A 460 -3.01 -16.24 4.22
C HIS A 460 -2.51 -17.01 5.46
N ILE A 461 -1.39 -16.58 6.06
CA ILE A 461 -0.86 -17.21 7.28
C ILE A 461 -1.85 -17.09 8.43
N ALA A 462 -2.40 -15.89 8.69
CA ALA A 462 -3.36 -15.69 9.77
C ALA A 462 -4.65 -16.50 9.55
N ARG A 463 -5.13 -16.59 8.31
CA ARG A 463 -6.29 -17.40 7.96
C ARG A 463 -6.05 -18.88 8.26
N ASN A 464 -4.97 -19.45 7.74
CA ASN A 464 -4.65 -20.86 7.96
C ASN A 464 -4.49 -21.17 9.46
N TYR A 465 -3.73 -20.33 10.16
CA TYR A 465 -3.53 -20.48 11.60
C TYR A 465 -4.84 -20.45 12.39
N THR A 466 -5.75 -19.52 12.09
CA THR A 466 -7.02 -19.38 12.84
C THR A 466 -8.07 -20.44 12.49
N LEU A 467 -7.97 -21.08 11.32
CA LEU A 467 -8.78 -22.24 10.97
C LEU A 467 -8.32 -23.51 11.71
N GLU A 468 -7.00 -23.67 11.87
CA GLU A 468 -6.41 -24.85 12.52
C GLU A 468 -6.41 -24.74 14.04
N ARG A 469 -6.01 -23.57 14.58
CA ARG A 469 -5.92 -23.34 16.02
C ARG A 469 -7.31 -23.27 16.64
N LYS A 470 -7.53 -24.08 17.69
CA LYS A 470 -8.77 -24.12 18.46
C LYS A 470 -8.60 -23.48 19.84
N GLN A 471 -9.61 -22.73 20.27
CA GLN A 471 -9.80 -22.30 21.65
C GLN A 471 -11.29 -22.36 21.99
N PHE A 472 -11.61 -22.61 23.27
CA PHE A 472 -13.00 -22.76 23.72
C PHE A 472 -13.78 -23.79 22.86
N GLY A 473 -13.13 -24.89 22.48
CA GLY A 473 -13.73 -26.00 21.74
C GLY A 473 -13.95 -25.78 20.24
N ARG A 474 -13.58 -24.64 19.65
CA ARG A 474 -13.81 -24.34 18.21
C ARG A 474 -12.64 -23.59 17.56
N PRO A 475 -12.54 -23.56 16.22
CA PRO A 475 -11.54 -22.75 15.52
C PRO A 475 -11.59 -21.28 15.90
N LEU A 476 -10.44 -20.60 15.96
CA LEU A 476 -10.38 -19.16 16.22
C LEU A 476 -11.17 -18.36 15.16
N ALA A 477 -11.16 -18.80 13.90
CA ALA A 477 -11.88 -18.20 12.79
C ALA A 477 -13.42 -18.18 12.97
N ALA A 478 -13.97 -18.94 13.92
CA ALA A 478 -15.40 -18.93 14.23
C ALA A 478 -15.84 -17.70 15.06
N ASN A 479 -14.89 -16.91 15.57
CA ASN A 479 -15.21 -15.72 16.37
C ASN A 479 -15.42 -14.49 15.48
N GLN A 480 -16.48 -13.71 15.74
CA GLN A 480 -16.84 -12.51 14.95
C GLN A 480 -15.69 -11.51 14.84
N LEU A 481 -14.93 -11.30 15.91
CA LEU A 481 -13.78 -10.39 15.90
C LEU A 481 -12.65 -10.85 14.95
N MET A 482 -12.47 -12.17 14.77
CA MET A 482 -11.51 -12.69 13.77
C MET A 482 -12.04 -12.49 12.35
N GLN A 483 -13.32 -12.76 12.12
CA GLN A 483 -13.94 -12.57 10.81
C GLN A 483 -13.97 -11.11 10.37
N LYS A 484 -14.21 -10.17 11.29
CA LYS A 484 -14.11 -8.73 11.01
C LYS A 484 -12.70 -8.34 10.54
N LYS A 485 -11.66 -8.82 11.24
CA LYS A 485 -10.26 -8.57 10.85
C LYS A 485 -9.98 -9.07 9.43
N PHE A 486 -10.45 -10.27 9.08
CA PHE A 486 -10.32 -10.77 7.71
C PHE A 486 -11.08 -9.92 6.67
N ALA A 487 -12.30 -9.48 6.99
CA ALA A 487 -13.07 -8.61 6.11
C ALA A 487 -12.36 -7.28 5.82
N ASP A 488 -11.73 -6.68 6.83
CA ASP A 488 -10.92 -5.46 6.67
C ASP A 488 -9.70 -5.74 5.77
N MET A 489 -8.96 -6.83 6.02
CA MET A 489 -7.77 -7.21 5.25
C MET A 489 -8.08 -7.43 3.76
N ILE A 490 -9.09 -8.24 3.43
CA ILE A 490 -9.42 -8.54 2.02
C ILE A 490 -9.89 -7.28 1.29
N THR A 491 -10.56 -6.36 1.99
CA THR A 491 -11.07 -5.12 1.41
C THR A 491 -9.92 -4.20 1.04
N ASP A 492 -9.02 -3.93 1.99
CA ASP A 492 -7.87 -3.04 1.77
C ASP A 492 -6.91 -3.59 0.69
N ILE A 493 -6.67 -4.92 0.67
CA ILE A 493 -5.85 -5.57 -0.37
C ILE A 493 -6.49 -5.42 -1.75
N SER A 494 -7.79 -5.75 -1.86
CA SER A 494 -8.50 -5.72 -3.15
C SER A 494 -8.54 -4.32 -3.75
N LEU A 495 -8.80 -3.30 -2.93
CA LEU A 495 -8.80 -1.90 -3.37
C LEU A 495 -7.40 -1.45 -3.79
N GLY A 496 -6.37 -1.83 -3.03
CA GLY A 496 -4.97 -1.54 -3.36
C GLY A 496 -4.54 -2.13 -4.71
N LEU A 497 -4.88 -3.40 -4.96
CA LEU A 497 -4.54 -4.11 -6.20
C LEU A 497 -5.19 -3.46 -7.43
N GLN A 498 -6.47 -3.08 -7.35
CA GLN A 498 -7.15 -2.40 -8.46
C GLN A 498 -6.54 -1.03 -8.76
N GLY A 499 -6.18 -0.26 -7.72
CA GLY A 499 -5.48 1.02 -7.89
C GLY A 499 -4.12 0.84 -8.58
N CYS A 500 -3.34 -0.14 -8.11
CA CYS A 500 -2.05 -0.53 -8.67
C CYS A 500 -2.12 -0.97 -10.14
N LEU A 501 -3.11 -1.81 -10.49
CA LEU A 501 -3.39 -2.21 -11.85
C LEU A 501 -3.68 -0.99 -12.73
N GLN A 502 -4.63 -0.14 -12.31
CA GLN A 502 -5.03 1.02 -13.10
C GLN A 502 -3.86 1.98 -13.36
N VAL A 503 -3.05 2.27 -12.34
CA VAL A 503 -1.87 3.13 -12.52
C VAL A 503 -0.83 2.46 -13.42
N GLY A 504 -0.66 1.14 -13.34
CA GLY A 504 0.20 0.41 -14.28
C GLY A 504 -0.22 0.56 -15.73
N ARG A 505 -1.53 0.40 -16.01
CA ARG A 505 -2.09 0.63 -17.35
C ARG A 505 -1.90 2.07 -17.82
N LEU A 506 -1.98 3.05 -16.94
CA LEU A 506 -1.70 4.46 -17.26
C LEU A 506 -0.19 4.70 -17.50
N MET A 507 0.69 4.02 -16.77
CA MET A 507 2.13 4.08 -16.99
C MET A 507 2.52 3.57 -18.37
N ASP A 508 1.98 2.41 -18.78
CA ASP A 508 2.22 1.84 -20.11
C ASP A 508 1.75 2.76 -21.24
N LYS A 509 0.69 3.54 -20.99
CA LYS A 509 0.16 4.57 -21.91
C LYS A 509 0.82 5.95 -21.76
N LYS A 510 1.77 6.12 -20.83
CA LYS A 510 2.41 7.40 -20.48
C LYS A 510 1.42 8.50 -20.04
N LEU A 511 0.32 8.11 -19.40
CA LEU A 511 -0.74 8.99 -18.88
C LEU A 511 -0.74 9.11 -17.34
N HIS A 512 0.29 8.57 -16.69
CA HIS A 512 0.41 8.61 -15.23
C HIS A 512 1.05 9.93 -14.76
N THR A 513 0.81 10.27 -13.49
CA THR A 513 1.51 11.38 -12.82
C THR A 513 2.20 10.91 -11.53
N PRO A 514 3.23 11.61 -11.03
CA PRO A 514 3.89 11.27 -9.76
C PRO A 514 2.95 11.24 -8.54
N GLU A 515 1.86 12.01 -8.58
CA GLU A 515 0.85 12.06 -7.53
C GLU A 515 0.05 10.76 -7.46
N MET A 516 -0.24 10.13 -8.60
CA MET A 516 -0.90 8.81 -8.64
C MET A 516 -0.04 7.75 -7.92
N ILE A 517 1.28 7.80 -8.14
CA ILE A 517 2.24 6.91 -7.47
C ILE A 517 2.32 7.24 -5.98
N SER A 518 2.33 8.52 -5.61
CA SER A 518 2.32 8.96 -4.20
C SER A 518 1.08 8.47 -3.46
N LEU A 519 -0.09 8.53 -4.09
CA LEU A 519 -1.35 8.02 -3.55
C LEU A 519 -1.25 6.52 -3.25
N LEU A 520 -0.79 5.73 -4.22
CA LEU A 520 -0.70 4.28 -4.06
C LEU A 520 0.39 3.85 -3.08
N LYS A 521 1.60 4.42 -3.17
CA LYS A 521 2.71 4.09 -2.25
C LYS A 521 2.29 4.36 -0.81
N ARG A 522 1.75 5.56 -0.54
CA ARG A 522 1.26 5.95 0.78
C ARG A 522 0.18 4.99 1.29
N ASN A 523 -0.86 4.77 0.49
CA ASN A 523 -1.99 3.93 0.88
C ASN A 523 -1.53 2.49 1.14
N ASN A 524 -0.86 1.88 0.17
CA ASN A 524 -0.60 0.45 0.21
C ASN A 524 0.45 0.09 1.26
N ALA A 525 1.50 0.91 1.44
CA ALA A 525 2.48 0.69 2.51
C ALA A 525 1.84 0.82 3.91
N GLY A 526 1.02 1.87 4.11
CA GLY A 526 0.33 2.09 5.38
C GLY A 526 -0.70 0.98 5.70
N LYS A 527 -1.52 0.61 4.71
CA LYS A 527 -2.51 -0.46 4.86
C LYS A 527 -1.87 -1.82 5.06
N ALA A 528 -0.82 -2.15 4.31
CA ALA A 528 -0.07 -3.39 4.49
C ALA A 528 0.50 -3.49 5.91
N LEU A 529 1.06 -2.40 6.44
CA LEU A 529 1.58 -2.37 7.81
C LEU A 529 0.48 -2.60 8.86
N VAL A 530 -0.69 -1.97 8.69
CA VAL A 530 -1.86 -2.22 9.56
C VAL A 530 -2.28 -3.69 9.49
N ILE A 531 -2.39 -4.26 8.30
CA ILE A 531 -2.74 -5.67 8.08
C ILE A 531 -1.74 -6.59 8.79
N ALA A 532 -0.44 -6.37 8.59
CA ALA A 532 0.60 -7.18 9.21
C ALA A 532 0.53 -7.13 10.74
N ARG A 533 0.34 -5.94 11.33
CA ARG A 533 0.19 -5.78 12.79
C ARG A 533 -1.05 -6.49 13.33
N VAL A 534 -2.19 -6.39 12.63
CA VAL A 534 -3.42 -7.11 13.00
C VAL A 534 -3.22 -8.61 12.89
N ALA A 535 -2.59 -9.10 11.82
CA ALA A 535 -2.29 -10.52 11.63
C ALA A 535 -1.37 -11.05 12.73
N ARG A 536 -0.35 -10.27 13.12
CA ARG A 536 0.56 -10.59 14.22
C ARG A 536 -0.21 -10.83 15.52
N ASP A 537 -1.14 -9.95 15.85
CA ASP A 537 -1.97 -10.08 17.05
C ASP A 537 -2.91 -11.29 17.00
N MET A 538 -3.36 -11.71 15.79
CA MET A 538 -4.23 -12.88 15.62
C MET A 538 -3.52 -14.20 15.95
N LEU A 539 -2.20 -14.26 15.87
CA LEU A 539 -1.41 -15.45 16.22
C LEU A 539 -1.11 -15.57 17.73
N GLY A 540 -1.37 -14.51 18.51
CA GLY A 540 -1.02 -14.47 19.93
C GLY A 540 0.48 -14.58 20.15
N GLY A 541 0.92 -15.41 21.11
CA GLY A 541 2.35 -15.60 21.42
C GLY A 541 3.18 -16.11 20.23
N ASN A 542 2.60 -16.91 19.34
CA ASN A 542 3.29 -17.38 18.12
C ASN A 542 3.53 -16.24 17.12
N GLY A 543 2.79 -15.14 17.24
CA GLY A 543 2.90 -13.98 16.35
C GLY A 543 4.23 -13.23 16.49
N ILE A 544 5.00 -13.44 17.56
CA ILE A 544 6.33 -12.84 17.75
C ILE A 544 7.48 -13.79 17.38
N HIS A 545 7.17 -14.99 16.87
CA HIS A 545 8.15 -16.00 16.51
C HIS A 545 8.36 -16.01 14.98
N ASP A 546 9.60 -15.90 14.52
CA ASP A 546 9.94 -15.70 13.10
C ASP A 546 9.67 -16.93 12.21
N GLU A 547 9.57 -18.12 12.79
CA GLU A 547 9.10 -19.34 12.11
C GLU A 547 7.64 -19.20 11.60
N TYR A 548 6.84 -18.30 12.18
CA TYR A 548 5.49 -17.98 11.69
C TYR A 548 5.48 -16.83 10.67
N HIS A 549 6.64 -16.26 10.35
CA HIS A 549 6.91 -15.23 9.33
C HIS A 549 6.24 -13.86 9.51
N ILE A 550 5.09 -13.75 10.18
CA ILE A 550 4.33 -12.51 10.26
C ILE A 550 5.13 -11.40 10.96
N ILE A 551 5.83 -11.69 12.06
CA ILE A 551 6.62 -10.66 12.75
C ILE A 551 7.68 -10.05 11.84
N ARG A 552 8.32 -10.86 10.98
CA ARG A 552 9.29 -10.39 9.99
C ARG A 552 8.65 -9.42 9.01
N HIS A 553 7.45 -9.74 8.48
CA HIS A 553 6.72 -8.82 7.61
C HIS A 553 6.31 -7.52 8.33
N VAL A 554 5.86 -7.58 9.59
CA VAL A 554 5.56 -6.38 10.39
C VAL A 554 6.78 -5.47 10.44
N MET A 555 7.92 -6.01 10.87
CA MET A 555 9.14 -5.23 11.05
C MET A 555 9.62 -4.63 9.73
N ASN A 556 9.63 -5.44 8.66
CA ASN A 556 10.00 -4.98 7.32
C ASN A 556 9.13 -3.82 6.83
N LEU A 557 7.81 -3.92 7.02
CA LEU A 557 6.85 -2.92 6.56
C LEU A 557 6.99 -1.58 7.31
N GLU A 558 7.56 -1.55 8.53
CA GLU A 558 7.93 -0.29 9.20
C GLU A 558 8.93 0.52 8.35
N SER A 559 9.95 -0.16 7.78
CA SER A 559 10.89 0.52 6.89
C SER A 559 10.24 0.88 5.56
N VAL A 560 9.45 -0.01 4.96
CA VAL A 560 8.76 0.26 3.67
C VAL A 560 7.82 1.47 3.75
N ASN A 561 7.18 1.67 4.90
CA ASN A 561 6.35 2.84 5.15
C ASN A 561 7.16 4.14 5.29
N THR A 562 8.46 4.04 5.59
CA THR A 562 9.35 5.17 5.87
C THR A 562 10.19 5.59 4.66
N TYR A 563 10.92 4.66 4.04
CA TYR A 563 11.86 5.00 2.98
C TYR A 563 11.15 5.30 1.64
N GLU A 564 11.88 5.92 0.71
CA GLU A 564 11.37 6.40 -0.59
C GLU A 564 10.22 7.42 -0.45
N GLY A 565 10.22 8.20 0.63
CA GLY A 565 9.19 9.19 0.96
C GLY A 565 8.28 8.65 2.05
N THR A 566 8.27 9.34 3.20
CA THR A 566 7.43 8.92 4.33
C THR A 566 5.95 9.04 3.99
N HIS A 567 5.11 8.35 4.77
CA HIS A 567 3.65 8.43 4.64
C HIS A 567 3.15 9.89 4.67
N ASP A 568 3.76 10.75 5.49
CA ASP A 568 3.36 12.15 5.64
C ASP A 568 3.91 13.03 4.52
N ILE A 569 5.14 12.80 4.04
CA ILE A 569 5.65 13.51 2.86
C ILE A 569 4.76 13.25 1.65
N HIS A 570 4.30 12.02 1.44
CA HIS A 570 3.32 11.74 0.39
C HIS A 570 1.96 12.40 0.64
N ALA A 571 1.54 12.56 1.90
CA ALA A 571 0.34 13.32 2.23
C ALA A 571 0.49 14.80 1.85
N LEU A 572 1.64 15.41 2.10
CA LEU A 572 1.94 16.80 1.73
C LEU A 572 2.04 17.00 0.21
N ILE A 573 2.60 16.02 -0.52
CA ILE A 573 2.57 16.03 -1.99
C ILE A 573 1.13 16.08 -2.49
N LEU A 574 0.25 15.21 -1.97
CA LEU A 574 -1.15 15.16 -2.38
C LEU A 574 -1.92 16.41 -1.92
N GLY A 575 -1.69 16.87 -0.70
CA GLY A 575 -2.30 18.08 -0.14
C GLY A 575 -1.98 19.32 -0.97
N ARG A 576 -0.72 19.47 -1.39
CA ARG A 576 -0.31 20.52 -2.33
C ARG A 576 -1.04 20.41 -3.67
N THR A 577 -1.18 19.20 -4.22
CA THR A 577 -1.90 19.01 -5.49
C THR A 577 -3.38 19.35 -5.38
N VAL A 578 -4.03 19.05 -4.25
CA VAL A 578 -5.44 19.36 -4.02
C VAL A 578 -5.67 20.86 -3.81
N THR A 579 -4.78 21.52 -3.06
CA THR A 579 -4.99 22.91 -2.62
C THR A 579 -4.27 23.96 -3.46
N GLY A 580 -3.25 23.55 -4.22
CA GLY A 580 -2.31 24.45 -4.89
C GLY A 580 -1.28 25.09 -3.96
N ILE A 581 -1.26 24.77 -2.65
CA ILE A 581 -0.43 25.43 -1.63
C ILE A 581 0.56 24.44 -1.01
N SER A 582 1.84 24.81 -0.95
CA SER A 582 2.91 24.02 -0.36
C SER A 582 2.90 24.10 1.17
N ALA A 583 3.07 22.97 1.85
CA ALA A 583 3.15 22.86 3.32
C ALA A 583 4.24 21.86 3.78
N PHE A 584 5.35 21.80 3.02
CA PHE A 584 6.49 20.91 3.28
C PHE A 584 7.35 21.34 4.46
#